data_AF-F3FE63-F1
#
_entry.id   AF-F3FE63-F1
#
_cell.length_a   1.000
_cell.length_b   1.000
_cell.length_c   1.000
_cell.angle_alpha   90.00
_cell.angle_beta   90.00
_cell.angle_gamma   90.00
#
_symmetry.space_group_name_H-M   'P 1'
#
loop_
_entity.id
_entity.type
_entity.pdbx_description
1 polymer ?
#
loop_
_entity_poly.entity_id
_entity_poly.type
_entity_poly.pdbx_seq_one_letter_code
_entity_poly.pdbx_strand_id
1 'polypeptide(L)'
;MIRRLSAALGLAAFAPTLWAADALTGAVQKQPLNVAAIVMFVVFVAFTLYITYWASKKNKTASDYYSAGGKITGFQNGLAIAGDYMSAASFLGISALVYTSGYDGLIYSIGFLVGWPIILFLIAERLRNLGKYTFADVASYRLKQKEIRTLSA
;
A
#
# COMPACT_ATOMS: atom_id res chain seq x y z
N MET A 1 -38.19 -35.73 11.61
CA MET A 1 -37.00 -36.20 10.87
C MET A 1 -36.17 -35.06 10.29
N ILE A 2 -36.79 -34.09 9.61
CA ILE A 2 -36.13 -32.96 8.93
C ILE A 2 -35.27 -32.09 9.86
N ARG A 3 -35.75 -31.78 11.07
CA ARG A 3 -35.05 -30.91 12.04
C ARG A 3 -33.72 -31.49 12.58
N ARG A 4 -33.58 -32.82 12.58
CA ARG A 4 -32.34 -33.53 12.96
C ARG A 4 -31.30 -33.52 11.82
N LEU A 5 -31.76 -33.56 10.57
CA LEU A 5 -30.92 -33.43 9.38
C LEU A 5 -30.36 -32.01 9.24
N SER A 6 -31.15 -30.98 9.56
CA SER A 6 -30.67 -29.57 9.55
C SER A 6 -29.57 -29.31 10.58
N ALA A 7 -29.71 -29.87 11.78
CA ALA A 7 -28.72 -29.76 12.84
C ALA A 7 -27.42 -30.51 12.50
N ALA A 8 -27.53 -31.69 11.88
CA ALA A 8 -26.38 -32.47 11.42
C ALA A 8 -25.60 -31.78 10.28
N LEU A 9 -26.29 -31.13 9.34
CA LEU A 9 -25.65 -30.31 8.31
C LEU A 9 -24.97 -29.06 8.88
N GLY A 10 -25.57 -28.41 9.89
CA GLY A 10 -24.96 -27.27 10.58
C GLY A 10 -23.68 -27.63 11.35
N LEU A 11 -23.65 -28.81 11.97
CA LEU A 11 -22.45 -29.36 12.64
C LEU A 11 -21.37 -29.79 11.64
N ALA A 12 -21.75 -30.36 10.49
CA ALA A 12 -20.81 -30.72 9.42
C ALA A 12 -20.16 -29.48 8.76
N ALA A 13 -20.86 -28.35 8.68
CA ALA A 13 -20.32 -27.10 8.15
C ALA A 13 -19.25 -26.46 9.07
N PHE A 14 -19.24 -26.80 10.36
CA PHE A 14 -18.21 -26.40 11.34
C PHE A 14 -17.15 -27.49 11.59
N ALA A 15 -17.31 -28.69 11.03
CA ALA A 15 -16.28 -29.73 11.10
C ALA A 15 -14.89 -29.29 10.59
N PRO A 16 -14.75 -28.48 9.50
CA PRO A 16 -13.43 -28.05 9.07
C PRO A 16 -12.79 -27.01 10.00
N THR A 17 -13.55 -26.30 10.84
CA THR A 17 -12.98 -25.35 11.82
C THR A 17 -12.52 -26.04 13.11
N LEU A 18 -13.04 -27.25 13.40
CA LEU A 18 -12.58 -28.07 14.52
C LEU A 18 -11.17 -28.65 14.29
N TRP A 19 -10.79 -28.92 13.04
CA TRP A 19 -9.45 -29.45 12.70
C TRP A 19 -8.37 -28.36 12.63
N ALA A 20 -8.76 -27.09 12.49
CA ALA A 20 -7.86 -25.95 12.53
C ALA A 20 -7.75 -25.29 13.92
N ALA A 21 -8.58 -25.70 14.89
CA ALA A 21 -8.56 -25.17 16.25
C ALA A 21 -7.21 -25.43 16.95
N ASP A 22 -6.54 -26.56 16.65
CA ASP A 22 -5.22 -26.91 17.18
C ASP A 22 -4.10 -25.97 16.72
N ALA A 23 -4.29 -25.23 15.62
CA ALA A 23 -3.31 -24.24 15.15
C ALA A 23 -3.32 -22.95 16.00
N LEU A 24 -4.40 -22.70 16.74
CA LEU A 24 -4.59 -21.49 17.57
C LEU A 24 -4.44 -21.76 19.07
N THR A 25 -4.49 -23.02 19.50
CA THR A 25 -4.38 -23.45 20.92
C THR A 25 -2.99 -23.94 21.31
N GLY A 26 -2.06 -24.07 20.36
CA GLY A 26 -0.67 -24.43 20.64
C GLY A 26 0.02 -23.40 21.55
N ALA A 27 0.83 -23.86 22.50
CA ALA A 27 1.62 -22.98 23.36
C ALA A 27 2.47 -22.06 22.47
N VAL A 28 2.32 -20.74 22.63
CA VAL A 28 3.12 -19.74 21.92
C VAL A 28 4.58 -19.90 22.37
N GLN A 29 5.33 -20.71 21.62
CA GLN A 29 6.76 -20.91 21.82
C GLN A 29 7.42 -19.55 21.57
N LYS A 30 7.99 -18.96 22.63
CA LYS A 30 8.69 -17.68 22.51
C LYS A 30 9.90 -17.88 21.62
N GLN A 31 9.79 -17.41 20.38
CA GLN A 31 10.87 -17.52 19.41
C GLN A 31 12.13 -16.82 19.96
N PRO A 32 13.31 -17.44 19.88
CA PRO A 32 14.55 -16.82 20.33
C PRO A 32 14.78 -15.53 19.53
N LEU A 33 15.40 -14.52 20.17
CA LEU A 33 15.68 -13.24 19.52
C LEU A 33 16.52 -13.45 18.26
N ASN A 34 15.96 -13.09 17.11
CA ASN A 34 16.67 -13.12 15.85
C ASN A 34 17.51 -11.85 15.69
N VAL A 35 18.70 -11.87 16.28
CA VAL A 35 19.64 -10.73 16.26
C VAL A 35 19.99 -10.32 14.83
N ALA A 36 20.14 -11.29 13.91
CA ALA A 36 20.45 -11.00 12.50
C ALA A 36 19.33 -10.18 11.83
N ALA A 37 18.07 -10.57 12.04
CA ALA A 37 16.92 -9.83 11.49
C ALA A 37 16.83 -8.39 12.06
N ILE A 38 17.07 -8.23 13.36
CA ILE A 38 17.07 -6.92 14.03
C ILE A 38 18.17 -6.03 13.45
N VAL A 39 19.40 -6.56 13.31
CA VAL A 39 20.52 -5.81 12.75
C VAL A 39 20.23 -5.40 11.30
N MET A 40 19.74 -6.31 10.46
CA MET A 40 19.38 -5.98 9.07
C MET A 40 18.29 -4.89 9.00
N PHE A 41 17.27 -4.98 9.84
CA PHE A 41 16.22 -3.97 9.93
C PHE A 41 16.78 -2.59 10.31
N VAL A 42 17.59 -2.52 11.37
CA VAL A 42 18.17 -1.25 11.83
C VAL A 42 19.11 -0.66 10.77
N VAL A 43 19.95 -1.48 10.13
CA VAL A 43 20.84 -1.03 9.05
C VAL A 43 20.02 -0.47 7.88
N PHE A 44 18.96 -1.17 7.46
CA PHE A 44 18.08 -0.71 6.38
C PHE A 44 17.39 0.61 6.71
N VAL A 45 16.84 0.75 7.92
CA VAL A 45 16.18 1.98 8.38
C VAL A 45 17.19 3.14 8.46
N ALA A 46 18.36 2.91 9.06
CA ALA A 46 19.39 3.93 9.15
C ALA A 46 19.87 4.39 7.77
N PHE A 47 20.03 3.45 6.83
CA PHE A 47 20.43 3.74 5.46
C PHE A 47 19.39 4.57 4.70
N THR A 48 18.10 4.18 4.78
CA THR A 48 17.02 4.93 4.11
C THR A 48 16.87 6.34 4.70
N LEU A 49 16.93 6.50 6.03
CA LEU A 49 16.91 7.80 6.69
C LEU A 49 18.12 8.67 6.31
N TYR A 50 19.33 8.08 6.23
CA TYR A 50 20.53 8.78 5.81
C TYR A 50 20.39 9.33 4.39
N ILE A 51 19.92 8.53 3.44
CA ILE A 51 19.70 8.96 2.05
C ILE A 51 18.66 10.09 2.01
N THR A 52 17.54 9.95 2.70
CA THR A 52 16.48 10.97 2.73
C THR A 52 16.96 12.28 3.34
N TYR A 53 17.72 12.21 4.44
CA TYR A 53 18.31 13.39 5.07
C TYR A 53 19.32 14.09 4.16
N TRP A 54 20.20 13.32 3.51
CA TRP A 54 21.17 13.84 2.55
C TRP A 54 20.49 14.48 1.33
N ALA A 55 19.44 13.86 0.80
CA ALA A 55 18.66 14.39 -0.31
C ALA A 55 17.91 15.67 0.09
N SER A 56 17.31 15.70 1.29
CA SER A 56 16.58 16.86 1.82
C SER A 56 17.44 18.12 1.88
N LYS A 57 18.73 18.01 2.22
CA LYS A 57 19.67 19.15 2.23
C LYS A 57 19.86 19.83 0.87
N LYS A 58 19.49 19.17 -0.24
CA LYS A 58 19.64 19.72 -1.59
C LYS A 58 18.41 20.53 -2.04
N ASN A 59 17.30 20.47 -1.30
CA ASN A 59 16.06 21.15 -1.68
C ASN A 59 16.08 22.59 -1.18
N LYS A 60 16.04 23.57 -2.11
CA LYS A 60 16.05 25.00 -1.78
C LYS A 60 14.74 25.71 -2.11
N THR A 61 13.99 25.19 -3.07
CA THR A 61 12.74 25.77 -3.55
C THR A 61 11.59 24.75 -3.49
N ALA A 62 10.35 25.23 -3.58
CA ALA A 62 9.17 24.36 -3.65
C ALA A 62 9.22 23.42 -4.87
N SER A 63 9.73 23.90 -6.02
CA SER A 63 9.92 23.04 -7.20
C SER A 63 10.98 21.97 -6.97
N ASP A 64 12.06 22.27 -6.23
CA ASP A 64 13.05 21.24 -5.88
C ASP A 64 12.45 20.19 -4.95
N TYR A 65 11.62 20.60 -4.00
CA TYR A 65 10.99 19.69 -3.04
C TYR A 65 9.92 18.79 -3.69
N TYR A 66 9.03 19.36 -4.51
CA TYR A 66 7.88 18.63 -5.06
C TYR A 66 8.12 17.97 -6.42
N SER A 67 8.98 18.54 -7.26
CA SER A 67 9.24 18.02 -8.62
C SER A 67 10.72 17.83 -8.94
N ALA A 68 11.61 17.94 -7.93
CA ALA A 68 13.06 17.88 -8.10
C ALA A 68 13.57 18.80 -9.22
N GLY A 69 12.89 19.93 -9.43
CA GLY A 69 13.18 20.90 -10.49
C GLY A 69 13.06 20.33 -11.91
N GLY A 70 12.29 19.25 -12.11
CA GLY A 70 12.11 18.60 -13.41
C GLY A 70 13.30 17.76 -13.88
N LYS A 71 14.25 17.42 -13.00
CA LYS A 71 15.51 16.73 -13.35
C LYS A 71 15.43 15.20 -13.33
N ILE A 72 14.28 14.62 -12.96
CA ILE A 72 14.10 13.17 -12.82
C ILE A 72 13.83 12.54 -14.19
N THR A 73 14.61 11.52 -14.54
CA THR A 73 14.41 10.77 -15.79
C THR A 73 13.16 9.88 -15.70
N GLY A 74 12.60 9.51 -16.86
CA GLY A 74 11.42 8.63 -16.91
C GLY A 74 11.63 7.29 -16.19
N PHE A 75 12.82 6.70 -16.30
CA PHE A 75 13.16 5.46 -15.60
C PHE A 75 13.21 5.63 -14.09
N GLN A 76 13.84 6.70 -13.58
CA GLN A 76 13.89 6.99 -12.15
C GLN A 76 12.49 7.23 -11.58
N ASN A 77 11.64 7.97 -12.31
CA ASN A 77 10.26 8.20 -11.91
C ASN A 77 9.46 6.89 -11.91
N GLY A 78 9.63 6.04 -12.93
CA GLY A 78 9.00 4.72 -12.99
C GLY A 78 9.42 3.81 -11.85
N LEU A 79 10.70 3.80 -11.49
CA LEU A 79 11.23 3.02 -10.37
C LEU A 79 10.67 3.54 -9.02
N ALA A 80 10.56 4.85 -8.85
CA ALA A 80 9.97 5.44 -7.65
C ALA A 80 8.49 5.04 -7.50
N ILE A 81 7.70 5.14 -8.59
CA ILE A 81 6.28 4.73 -8.60
C ILE A 81 6.14 3.23 -8.30
N ALA A 82 7.00 2.39 -8.89
CA ALA A 82 7.01 0.96 -8.59
C ALA A 82 7.31 0.70 -7.11
N GLY A 83 8.26 1.43 -6.53
CA GLY A 83 8.57 1.37 -5.10
C GLY A 83 7.37 1.71 -4.22
N ASP A 84 6.68 2.82 -4.50
CA ASP A 84 5.47 3.22 -3.77
C ASP A 84 4.35 2.20 -3.92
N TYR A 85 4.22 1.58 -5.09
CA TYR A 85 3.23 0.53 -5.35
C TYR A 85 3.50 -0.73 -4.52
N MET A 86 4.75 -1.06 -4.22
CA MET A 86 5.17 -2.26 -3.46
C MET A 86 5.09 -2.11 -1.93
N SER A 87 4.34 -1.13 -1.42
CA SER A 87 4.21 -0.90 0.03
C SER A 87 3.76 -2.15 0.82
N ALA A 88 4.01 -2.15 2.13
CA ALA A 88 3.57 -3.22 3.03
C ALA A 88 2.05 -3.47 2.98
N ALA A 89 1.26 -2.42 2.72
CA ALA A 89 -0.18 -2.53 2.54
C ALA A 89 -0.53 -3.34 1.29
N SER A 90 0.19 -3.15 0.18
CA SER A 90 0.01 -3.92 -1.05
C SER A 90 0.40 -5.38 -0.84
N PHE A 91 1.54 -5.64 -0.20
CA PHE A 91 1.99 -7.01 0.08
C PHE A 91 1.03 -7.75 1.01
N LEU A 92 0.81 -7.23 2.23
CA LEU A 92 -0.04 -7.89 3.22
C LEU A 92 -1.52 -7.87 2.80
N GLY A 93 -1.98 -6.80 2.15
CA GLY A 93 -3.36 -6.66 1.71
C GLY A 93 -3.75 -7.65 0.62
N ILE A 94 -2.94 -7.76 -0.44
CA ILE A 94 -3.19 -8.76 -1.50
C ILE A 94 -3.01 -10.18 -0.96
N SER A 95 -1.97 -10.45 -0.16
CA SER A 95 -1.80 -11.78 0.45
C SER A 95 -2.98 -12.17 1.34
N ALA A 96 -3.53 -11.23 2.12
CA ALA A 96 -4.72 -11.45 2.92
C ALA A 96 -5.96 -11.71 2.05
N LEU A 97 -6.17 -10.92 0.99
CA LEU A 97 -7.29 -11.11 0.06
C LEU A 97 -7.23 -12.46 -0.65
N VAL A 98 -6.05 -12.89 -1.08
CA VAL A 98 -5.85 -14.21 -1.70
C VAL A 98 -6.06 -15.33 -0.68
N TYR A 99 -5.60 -15.13 0.56
CA TYR A 99 -5.84 -16.09 1.64
C TYR A 99 -7.34 -16.26 1.93
N THR A 100 -8.13 -15.19 1.90
CA THR A 100 -9.58 -15.26 2.20
C THR A 100 -10.44 -15.66 1.00
N SER A 101 -10.11 -15.16 -0.19
CA SER A 101 -10.96 -15.24 -1.39
C SER A 101 -10.38 -16.13 -2.48
N GLY A 102 -9.24 -16.77 -2.23
CA GLY A 102 -8.57 -17.66 -3.18
C GLY A 102 -8.09 -16.91 -4.42
N TYR A 103 -8.16 -17.59 -5.57
CA TYR A 103 -7.70 -17.07 -6.87
C TYR A 103 -8.43 -15.78 -7.27
N ASP A 104 -9.70 -15.65 -6.91
CA ASP A 104 -10.51 -14.46 -7.25
C ASP A 104 -9.95 -13.19 -6.60
N GLY A 105 -9.23 -13.29 -5.48
CA GLY A 105 -8.53 -12.16 -4.86
C GLY A 105 -7.48 -11.51 -5.75
N LEU A 106 -6.90 -12.26 -6.70
CA LEU A 106 -5.89 -11.75 -7.65
C LEU A 106 -6.47 -10.74 -8.64
N ILE A 107 -7.79 -10.73 -8.86
CA ILE A 107 -8.42 -9.76 -9.77
C ILE A 107 -8.20 -8.33 -9.29
N TYR A 108 -8.13 -8.11 -7.97
CA TYR A 108 -7.85 -6.80 -7.39
C TYR A 108 -6.41 -6.36 -7.69
N SER A 109 -5.44 -7.26 -7.60
CA SER A 109 -4.03 -6.96 -7.96
C SER A 109 -3.90 -6.52 -9.41
N ILE A 110 -4.59 -7.21 -10.32
CA ILE A 110 -4.58 -6.88 -11.75
C ILE A 110 -5.31 -5.56 -11.99
N GLY A 111 -6.47 -5.35 -11.35
CA GLY A 111 -7.25 -4.11 -11.48
C GLY A 111 -6.45 -2.87 -11.07
N PHE A 112 -5.76 -2.93 -9.93
CA PHE A 112 -4.89 -1.83 -9.48
C PHE A 112 -3.72 -1.57 -10.45
N LEU A 113 -3.10 -2.63 -10.97
CA LEU A 113 -2.00 -2.51 -11.93
C LEU A 113 -2.47 -1.90 -13.27
N VAL A 114 -3.60 -2.36 -13.80
CA VAL A 114 -4.17 -1.91 -15.07
C VAL A 114 -4.75 -0.49 -14.98
N GLY A 115 -5.20 -0.08 -13.80
CA GLY A 115 -5.67 1.29 -13.56
C GLY A 115 -4.56 2.34 -13.68
N TRP A 116 -3.31 1.98 -13.40
CA TRP A 116 -2.20 2.94 -13.40
C TRP A 116 -1.94 3.59 -14.78
N PRO A 117 -1.79 2.86 -15.90
CA PRO A 117 -1.65 3.47 -17.23
C PRO A 117 -2.82 4.36 -17.62
N ILE A 118 -4.05 3.99 -17.23
CA ILE A 118 -5.25 4.77 -17.54
C ILE A 118 -5.15 6.16 -16.89
N ILE A 119 -4.79 6.22 -15.60
CA ILE A 119 -4.61 7.48 -14.88
C ILE A 119 -3.40 8.25 -15.45
N LEU A 120 -2.30 7.55 -15.73
CA LEU A 120 -1.08 8.14 -16.26
C LEU A 120 -1.30 8.81 -17.62
N PHE A 121 -2.05 8.18 -18.53
CA PHE A 121 -2.31 8.74 -19.86
C PHE A 121 -3.46 9.74 -19.90
N LEU A 122 -4.55 9.53 -19.14
CA LEU A 122 -5.74 10.39 -19.23
C LEU A 122 -5.70 11.59 -18.28
N ILE A 123 -5.06 11.45 -17.11
CA ILE A 123 -5.19 12.42 -16.02
C ILE A 123 -3.87 13.14 -15.76
N ALA A 124 -2.73 12.43 -15.78
CA ALA A 124 -1.46 12.99 -15.33
C ALA A 124 -1.02 14.22 -16.13
N GLU A 125 -1.25 14.25 -17.45
CA GLU A 125 -0.89 15.41 -18.28
C GLU A 125 -1.67 16.67 -17.91
N ARG A 126 -3.00 16.55 -17.73
CA ARG A 126 -3.84 17.67 -17.30
C ARG A 126 -3.41 18.21 -15.93
N LEU A 127 -3.08 17.31 -15.01
CA LEU A 127 -2.58 17.69 -13.68
C LEU A 127 -1.22 18.38 -13.74
N ARG A 128 -0.30 17.88 -14.58
CA ARG A 128 1.01 18.51 -14.79
C ARG A 128 0.87 19.93 -15.37
N ASN A 129 -0.05 20.13 -16.30
CA ASN A 129 -0.26 21.41 -16.97
C ASN A 129 -0.91 22.49 -16.06
N LEU A 130 -1.55 22.10 -14.95
CA LEU A 130 -2.10 23.03 -13.95
C LEU A 130 -1.02 23.75 -13.12
N GLY A 131 0.22 23.25 -13.11
CA GLY A 131 1.35 23.88 -12.42
C GLY A 131 1.22 23.92 -10.89
N LYS A 132 0.35 23.09 -10.30
CA LYS A 132 0.17 22.94 -8.85
C LYS A 132 0.84 21.65 -8.37
N TYR A 133 1.40 21.68 -7.15
CA TYR A 133 2.20 20.57 -6.62
C TYR A 133 1.40 19.59 -5.77
N THR A 134 0.34 20.03 -5.10
CA THR A 134 -0.47 19.19 -4.22
C THR A 134 -1.83 18.88 -4.82
N PHE A 135 -2.38 17.70 -4.49
CA PHE A 135 -3.74 17.34 -4.89
C PHE A 135 -4.78 18.33 -4.35
N ALA A 136 -4.60 18.82 -3.13
CA ALA A 136 -5.47 19.82 -2.52
C ALA A 136 -5.50 21.12 -3.36
N ASP A 137 -4.34 21.60 -3.81
CA ASP A 137 -4.27 22.80 -4.66
C ASP A 137 -4.97 22.59 -6.00
N VAL A 138 -4.81 21.40 -6.61
CA VAL A 138 -5.50 21.02 -7.84
C VAL A 138 -7.02 20.97 -7.63
N ALA A 139 -7.49 20.30 -6.57
CA ALA A 139 -8.92 20.19 -6.29
C ALA A 139 -9.55 21.55 -5.99
N SER A 140 -8.83 22.40 -5.26
CA SER A 140 -9.23 23.76 -4.92
C SER A 140 -9.26 24.72 -6.12
N TYR A 141 -8.68 24.34 -7.26
CA TYR A 141 -8.81 25.09 -8.51
C TYR A 141 -10.24 25.02 -9.06
N ARG A 142 -10.95 23.90 -8.81
CA ARG A 142 -12.33 23.70 -9.28
C ARG A 142 -13.37 23.81 -8.16
N LEU A 143 -12.95 23.64 -6.91
CA LEU A 143 -13.81 23.62 -5.71
C LEU A 143 -13.48 24.78 -4.77
N LYS A 144 -14.26 24.96 -3.70
CA LYS A 144 -14.03 26.03 -2.72
C LYS A 144 -12.74 25.80 -1.93
N GLN A 145 -11.79 26.72 -2.06
CA GLN A 145 -10.46 26.62 -1.45
C GLN A 145 -10.45 26.39 0.06
N LYS A 146 -11.30 27.10 0.81
CA LYS A 146 -11.26 27.04 2.28
C LYS A 146 -11.70 25.68 2.81
N GLU A 147 -12.78 25.12 2.27
CA GLU A 147 -13.35 23.83 2.67
C GLU A 147 -12.39 22.69 2.31
N ILE A 148 -11.87 22.69 1.08
CA ILE A 148 -10.95 21.64 0.61
C ILE A 148 -9.63 21.64 1.36
N ARG A 149 -9.05 22.82 1.64
CA ARG A 149 -7.78 22.90 2.39
C ARG A 149 -7.93 22.51 3.85
N THR A 150 -9.11 22.72 4.44
CA THR A 150 -9.39 22.28 5.81
C THR A 150 -9.58 20.77 5.89
N LEU A 151 -10.15 20.15 4.85
CA LEU A 151 -10.29 18.69 4.76
C LEU A 151 -8.96 17.99 4.47
N SER A 152 -8.02 18.67 3.82
CA SER A 152 -6.73 18.11 3.42
C SER A 152 -5.58 18.41 4.39
N ALA A 153 -5.83 19.19 5.44
CA ALA A 153 -4.85 19.55 6.48
C ALA A 153 -4.88 18.52 7.61
#